data_AF-A0A7S2SCC4-F1
#
_entry.id   AF-A0A7S2SCC4-F1
#
_cell.length_a   1.000
_cell.length_b   1.000
_cell.length_c   1.000
_cell.angle_alpha   90.00
_cell.angle_beta   90.00
_cell.angle_gamma   90.00
#
_symmetry.space_group_name_H-M   'P 1'
#
loop_
_entity.id
_entity.type
_entity.pdbx_description
1 polymer ?
#
loop_
_entity_poly.entity_id
_entity_poly.type
_entity_poly.pdbx_seq_one_letter_code
_entity_poly.pdbx_strand_id
1 'polypeptide(L)'
;FVMTKAVVWAVVPIATFSWSFMLNSQINHLTEHTAHASDPNFYKHQVVTAQDFGKPLGWCTLYSGGLNTQIEHHLFPCVNHCHLPSLRPLVKDLCQKHGVPYREMAGYWDAIQTHLRHHKAMALPVPAGGGGEGAPKPM
;
A
#
# COMPACT_ATOMS: atom_id res chain seq x y z
N PHE A 1 9.78 31.00 26.42
CA PHE A 1 10.63 29.79 26.44
C PHE A 1 9.85 28.49 26.71
N VAL A 2 8.99 28.40 27.73
CA VAL A 2 8.22 27.16 28.02
C VAL A 2 7.18 26.85 26.93
N MET A 3 6.40 27.85 26.51
CA MET A 3 5.37 27.67 25.48
C MET A 3 5.93 27.21 24.13
N THR A 4 7.05 27.80 23.69
CA THR A 4 7.72 27.41 22.44
C THR A 4 8.15 25.94 22.46
N LYS A 5 8.73 25.47 23.59
CA LYS A 5 9.12 24.06 23.75
C LYS A 5 7.90 23.15 23.73
N ALA A 6 6.81 23.52 24.39
CA ALA A 6 5.57 22.74 24.40
C ALA A 6 4.98 22.59 22.99
N VAL A 7 4.94 23.68 22.21
CA VAL A 7 4.48 23.65 20.82
C VAL A 7 5.36 22.73 19.97
N VAL A 8 6.70 22.84 20.08
CA VAL A 8 7.62 21.97 19.34
C VAL A 8 7.42 20.49 19.69
N TRP A 9 7.30 20.15 20.98
CA TRP A 9 7.07 18.78 21.44
C TRP A 9 5.72 18.20 21.04
N ALA A 10 4.69 19.03 20.88
CA ALA A 10 3.40 18.57 20.39
C ALA A 10 3.42 18.39 18.86
N VAL A 11 3.90 19.39 18.12
CA VAL A 11 3.74 19.45 16.67
C VAL A 11 4.71 18.53 15.94
N VAL A 12 5.99 18.51 16.32
CA VAL A 12 7.01 17.77 15.56
C VAL A 12 6.74 16.27 15.53
N PRO A 13 6.50 15.58 16.67
CA PRO A 13 6.20 14.16 16.64
C PRO A 13 4.93 13.85 15.85
N ILE A 14 3.86 14.63 16.03
CA ILE A 14 2.60 14.44 15.30
C ILE A 14 2.83 14.55 13.80
N ALA A 15 3.53 15.59 13.35
CA ALA A 15 3.84 15.78 11.92
C ALA A 15 4.70 14.63 11.37
N THR A 16 5.73 14.22 12.11
CA THR A 16 6.61 13.11 11.69
C THR A 16 5.86 11.78 11.60
N PHE A 17 5.05 11.43 12.60
CA PHE A 17 4.24 10.21 12.58
C PHE A 17 3.18 10.24 11.49
N SER A 18 2.50 11.38 11.30
CA SER A 18 1.48 11.54 10.26
C SER A 18 2.08 11.39 8.86
N TRP A 19 3.21 12.05 8.61
CA TRP A 19 3.91 11.93 7.34
C TRP A 19 4.40 10.50 7.08
N SER A 20 4.98 9.86 8.10
CA SER A 20 5.45 8.47 8.00
C SER A 20 4.29 7.50 7.74
N PHE A 21 3.18 7.64 8.46
CA PHE A 21 1.97 6.84 8.24
C PHE A 21 1.42 7.04 6.83
N MET A 22 1.29 8.29 6.38
CA MET A 22 0.77 8.62 5.06
C MET A 22 1.66 8.07 3.94
N LEU A 23 2.99 8.18 4.08
CA LEU A 23 3.93 7.60 3.13
C LEU A 23 3.76 6.08 3.03
N ASN A 24 3.76 5.39 4.17
CA ASN A 24 3.65 3.94 4.20
C ASN A 24 2.30 3.46 3.66
N SER A 25 1.19 4.09 4.04
CA SER A 25 -0.13 3.74 3.53
C SER A 25 -0.22 3.94 2.00
N GLN A 26 0.31 5.05 1.48
CA GLN A 26 0.20 5.34 0.05
C GLN A 26 1.03 4.40 -0.83
N ILE A 27 2.18 3.92 -0.38
CA ILE A 27 2.96 2.94 -1.17
C ILE A 27 2.27 1.58 -1.29
N ASN A 28 1.27 1.25 -0.45
CA ASN A 28 0.44 0.05 -0.62
C ASN A 28 -0.66 0.21 -1.68
N HIS A 29 -1.18 1.42 -1.89
CA HIS A 29 -2.42 1.63 -2.65
C HIS A 29 -2.27 2.49 -3.89
N LEU A 30 -1.33 3.43 -3.92
CA LEU A 30 -1.14 4.37 -5.03
C LEU A 30 0.00 3.92 -5.92
N THR A 31 -0.27 2.84 -6.66
CA THR A 31 0.62 2.28 -7.67
C THR A 31 -0.13 2.08 -8.98
N GLU A 32 0.61 1.87 -10.07
CA GLU A 32 0.05 1.58 -11.40
C GLU A 32 -0.99 0.45 -11.38
N HIS A 33 -0.77 -0.57 -10.54
CA HIS A 33 -1.60 -1.76 -10.55
C HIS A 33 -2.70 -1.79 -9.49
N THR A 34 -2.66 -0.89 -8.50
CA THR A 34 -3.58 -0.91 -7.36
C THR A 34 -4.52 0.30 -7.36
N ALA A 35 -4.08 1.47 -7.85
CA ALA A 35 -4.83 2.73 -7.76
C ALA A 35 -6.16 2.72 -8.53
N HIS A 36 -6.23 1.92 -9.59
CA HIS A 36 -7.42 1.78 -10.43
C HIS A 36 -7.95 0.34 -10.48
N ALA A 37 -7.43 -0.55 -9.64
CA ALA A 37 -7.91 -1.91 -9.57
C ALA A 37 -9.28 -1.97 -8.89
N SER A 38 -10.12 -2.90 -9.33
CA SER A 38 -11.38 -3.22 -8.68
C SER A 38 -11.77 -4.65 -9.03
N ASP A 39 -12.62 -5.23 -8.19
CA ASP A 39 -13.25 -6.54 -8.41
C ASP A 39 -14.59 -6.50 -7.67
N PRO A 40 -15.69 -7.02 -8.24
CA PRO A 40 -16.99 -7.07 -7.58
C PRO A 40 -17.01 -8.02 -6.38
N ASN A 41 -16.11 -9.01 -6.33
CA ASN A 41 -15.97 -9.89 -5.18
C ASN A 41 -15.18 -9.18 -4.08
N PHE A 42 -15.80 -9.02 -2.91
CA PHE A 42 -15.20 -8.35 -1.76
C PHE A 42 -13.78 -8.84 -1.43
N TYR A 43 -13.55 -10.15 -1.38
CA TYR A 43 -12.24 -10.69 -1.00
C TYR A 43 -11.18 -10.43 -2.07
N LYS A 44 -11.54 -10.57 -3.35
CA LYS A 44 -10.63 -10.23 -4.44
C LYS A 44 -10.32 -8.74 -4.45
N HIS A 45 -11.33 -7.90 -4.20
CA HIS A 45 -11.17 -6.45 -4.12
C HIS A 45 -10.11 -6.05 -3.09
N GLN A 46 -10.15 -6.65 -1.90
CA GLN A 46 -9.16 -6.41 -0.84
C GLN A 46 -7.73 -6.72 -1.30
N VAL A 47 -7.55 -7.77 -2.12
CA VAL A 47 -6.24 -8.19 -2.64
C VAL A 47 -5.76 -7.27 -3.77
N VAL A 48 -6.62 -6.99 -4.76
CA VAL A 48 -6.18 -6.32 -5.98
C VAL A 48 -5.95 -4.81 -5.80
N THR A 49 -6.56 -4.19 -4.78
CA THR A 49 -6.43 -2.76 -4.46
C THR A 49 -5.27 -2.45 -3.50
N ALA A 50 -4.52 -3.47 -3.09
CA ALA A 50 -3.37 -3.33 -2.22
C ALA A 50 -2.15 -4.07 -2.79
N GLN A 51 -0.97 -3.69 -2.32
CA GLN A 51 0.24 -4.47 -2.48
C GLN A 51 0.96 -4.57 -1.15
N ASP A 52 1.69 -5.65 -0.96
CA ASP A 52 2.63 -5.83 0.14
C ASP A 52 4.07 -5.48 -0.29
N PHE A 53 4.97 -5.36 0.68
CA PHE A 53 6.37 -5.09 0.37
C PHE A 53 7.34 -5.67 1.40
N GLY A 54 8.51 -6.08 0.90
CA GLY A 54 9.60 -6.58 1.73
C GLY A 54 9.23 -7.82 2.54
N LYS A 55 10.16 -8.23 3.40
CA LYS A 55 9.93 -9.37 4.29
C LYS A 55 8.88 -9.03 5.35
N PRO A 56 7.96 -9.94 5.68
CA PRO A 56 6.92 -9.71 6.70
C PRO A 56 7.46 -9.71 8.14
N LEU A 57 8.78 -9.62 8.34
CA LEU A 57 9.45 -9.53 9.63
C LEU A 57 10.71 -8.65 9.49
N GLY A 58 11.11 -7.99 10.57
CA GLY A 58 12.35 -7.19 10.65
C GLY A 58 12.14 -5.71 10.37
N TRP A 59 13.16 -5.05 9.79
CA TRP A 59 13.20 -3.59 9.66
C TRP A 59 12.01 -3.01 8.89
N CYS A 60 11.56 -3.65 7.79
CA CYS A 60 10.43 -3.15 7.01
C CYS A 60 9.17 -3.05 7.89
N THR A 61 8.87 -4.10 8.65
CA THR A 61 7.72 -4.16 9.55
C THR A 61 7.84 -3.19 10.72
N LEU A 62 9.03 -3.04 11.30
CA LEU A 62 9.26 -2.08 12.38
C LEU A 62 9.09 -0.63 11.91
N TYR A 63 9.66 -0.29 10.75
CA TYR A 63 9.62 1.06 10.21
C TYR A 63 8.23 1.43 9.66
N SER A 64 7.56 0.50 8.98
CA SER A 64 6.22 0.74 8.44
C SER A 64 5.10 0.60 9.47
N GLY A 65 5.40 0.15 10.69
CA GLY A 65 4.40 -0.12 11.72
C GLY A 65 3.45 -1.27 11.33
N GLY A 66 3.94 -2.26 10.58
CA GLY A 66 3.14 -3.39 10.09
C GLY A 66 2.38 -3.13 8.79
N LEU A 67 2.52 -1.96 8.17
CA LEU A 67 1.88 -1.63 6.89
C LEU A 67 2.46 -2.41 5.69
N ASN A 68 3.46 -3.25 5.91
CA ASN A 68 4.07 -4.04 4.84
C ASN A 68 3.33 -5.34 4.49
N THR A 69 2.24 -5.63 5.22
CA THR A 69 1.30 -6.76 5.05
C THR A 69 -0.14 -6.23 4.99
N GLN A 70 -0.43 -5.35 4.03
CA GLN A 70 -1.74 -4.70 3.92
C GLN A 70 -2.80 -5.61 3.30
N ILE A 71 -2.40 -6.49 2.38
CA ILE A 71 -3.34 -7.45 1.80
C ILE A 71 -3.97 -8.30 2.91
N GLU A 72 -3.17 -8.81 3.84
CA GLU A 72 -3.68 -9.60 4.96
C GLU A 72 -4.46 -8.75 5.96
N HIS A 73 -4.07 -7.48 6.19
CA HIS A 73 -4.81 -6.58 7.06
C HIS A 73 -6.24 -6.35 6.54
N HIS A 74 -6.40 -6.12 5.24
CA HIS A 74 -7.70 -5.92 4.61
C HIS A 74 -8.59 -7.17 4.66
N LEU A 75 -8.00 -8.36 4.48
CA LEU A 75 -8.72 -9.62 4.57
C LEU A 75 -9.10 -10.00 6.00
N PHE A 76 -8.26 -9.63 6.98
CA PHE A 76 -8.40 -10.01 8.38
C PHE A 76 -8.20 -8.81 9.33
N PRO A 77 -9.05 -7.78 9.27
CA PRO A 77 -8.85 -6.53 10.02
C PRO A 77 -8.90 -6.72 11.54
N CYS A 78 -9.54 -7.80 12.00
CA CYS A 78 -9.62 -8.15 13.42
C CYS A 78 -8.38 -8.93 13.93
N VAL A 79 -7.47 -9.36 13.04
CA VAL A 79 -6.25 -10.06 13.43
C VAL A 79 -5.16 -9.04 13.70
N ASN A 80 -4.50 -9.16 14.86
CA ASN A 80 -3.39 -8.28 15.21
C ASN A 80 -2.27 -8.38 14.15
N HIS A 81 -1.71 -7.23 13.76
CA HIS A 81 -0.67 -7.12 12.73
C HIS A 81 0.55 -8.04 12.98
N CYS A 82 0.87 -8.38 14.23
CA CYS A 82 1.93 -9.32 14.58
C CYS A 82 1.70 -10.74 14.04
N HIS A 83 0.46 -11.12 13.73
CA HIS A 83 0.11 -12.45 13.21
C HIS A 83 -0.03 -12.50 11.69
N LEU A 84 -0.20 -11.35 11.02
CA LEU A 84 -0.30 -11.26 9.56
C LEU A 84 0.89 -11.88 8.81
N PRO A 85 2.14 -11.82 9.32
CA PRO A 85 3.27 -12.51 8.69
C PRO A 85 3.07 -14.01 8.50
N SER A 86 2.33 -14.65 9.40
CA SER A 86 2.02 -16.08 9.32
C SER A 86 0.88 -16.37 8.34
N LEU A 87 -0.01 -15.40 8.10
CA LEU A 87 -1.12 -15.53 7.15
C LEU A 87 -0.67 -15.30 5.70
N ARG A 88 0.34 -14.44 5.51
CA ARG A 88 0.86 -14.03 4.21
C ARG A 88 1.10 -15.17 3.21
N PRO A 89 1.87 -16.25 3.53
CA PRO A 89 2.04 -17.35 2.59
C PRO A 89 0.73 -18.07 2.26
N LEU A 90 -0.17 -18.24 3.24
CA LEU A 90 -1.47 -18.90 3.04
C LEU A 90 -2.37 -18.09 2.10
N VAL A 91 -2.39 -16.76 2.27
CA VAL A 91 -3.14 -15.84 1.39
C VAL A 91 -2.57 -15.86 -0.01
N LYS A 92 -1.24 -15.84 -0.16
CA LYS A 92 -0.57 -15.91 -1.46
C LYS A 92 -0.91 -17.19 -2.21
N ASP A 93 -0.83 -18.34 -1.55
CA ASP A 93 -1.18 -19.65 -2.13
C ASP A 93 -2.66 -19.70 -2.55
N LEU A 94 -3.56 -19.15 -1.72
CA LEU A 94 -4.98 -19.08 -2.04
C LEU A 94 -5.25 -18.17 -3.25
N CYS A 95 -4.59 -17.01 -3.30
CA CYS A 95 -4.68 -16.11 -4.45
C CYS A 95 -4.22 -16.81 -5.74
N GLN A 96 -3.09 -17.51 -5.68
CA GLN A 96 -2.59 -18.30 -6.82
C GLN A 96 -3.60 -19.37 -7.26
N LYS A 97 -4.15 -20.14 -6.32
CA LYS A 97 -5.16 -21.17 -6.58
C LYS A 97 -6.40 -20.62 -7.29
N HIS A 98 -6.79 -19.37 -6.98
CA HIS A 98 -7.99 -18.73 -7.51
C HIS A 98 -7.72 -17.73 -8.65
N GLY A 99 -6.48 -17.64 -9.14
CA GLY A 99 -6.09 -16.73 -10.22
C GLY A 99 -6.22 -15.25 -9.84
N VAL A 100 -6.09 -14.91 -8.55
CA VAL A 100 -6.13 -13.53 -8.05
C VAL A 100 -4.71 -12.98 -8.00
N PRO A 101 -4.43 -11.81 -8.61
CA PRO A 101 -3.08 -11.26 -8.62
C PRO A 101 -2.69 -10.70 -7.25
N TYR A 102 -1.91 -11.48 -6.51
CA TYR A 102 -1.27 -11.05 -5.26
C TYR A 102 0.01 -10.27 -5.57
N ARG A 103 0.08 -9.01 -5.13
CA ARG A 103 1.19 -8.10 -5.47
C ARG A 103 2.10 -7.88 -4.26
N GLU A 104 3.38 -8.14 -4.46
CA GLU A 104 4.40 -8.03 -3.44
C GLU A 104 5.69 -7.46 -4.05
N MET A 105 6.16 -6.34 -3.51
CA MET A 105 7.44 -5.73 -3.86
C MET A 105 8.57 -6.38 -3.08
N ALA A 106 9.76 -6.49 -3.70
CA ALA A 106 10.89 -7.21 -3.10
C ALA A 106 11.40 -6.56 -1.80
N GLY A 107 11.19 -5.25 -1.66
CA GLY A 107 11.63 -4.48 -0.51
C GLY A 107 10.97 -3.11 -0.43
N TYR A 108 11.26 -2.40 0.65
CA TYR A 108 10.73 -1.05 0.88
C TYR A 108 11.08 -0.06 -0.23
N TRP A 109 12.33 -0.11 -0.72
CA TRP A 109 12.76 0.81 -1.78
C TRP A 109 12.05 0.55 -3.11
N ASP A 110 11.81 -0.72 -3.43
CA ASP A 110 11.08 -1.13 -4.62
C ASP A 110 9.62 -0.65 -4.58
N ALA A 111 8.99 -0.71 -3.39
CA ALA A 111 7.65 -0.15 -3.18
C ALA A 111 7.60 1.36 -3.41
N ILE A 112 8.57 2.13 -2.88
CA ILE A 112 8.61 3.57 -3.14
C ILE A 112 8.88 3.86 -4.61
N GLN A 113 9.80 3.15 -5.26
CA GLN A 113 10.06 3.34 -6.69
C GLN A 113 8.80 3.12 -7.52
N THR A 114 8.02 2.08 -7.20
CA THR A 114 6.74 1.79 -7.86
C THR A 114 5.72 2.90 -7.66
N HIS A 115 5.61 3.42 -6.44
CA HIS A 115 4.75 4.56 -6.12
C HIS A 115 5.16 5.85 -6.87
N LEU A 116 6.46 6.16 -6.92
CA LEU A 116 6.99 7.32 -7.64
C LEU A 116 6.80 7.20 -9.16
N ARG A 117 6.92 6.00 -9.73
CA ARG A 117 6.63 5.75 -11.15
C ARG A 117 5.18 6.08 -11.47
N HIS A 118 4.24 5.65 -10.63
CA HIS A 118 2.82 5.97 -10.80
C HIS A 118 2.58 7.49 -10.75
N HIS A 119 3.15 8.20 -9.78
CA HIS A 119 3.02 9.66 -9.69
C HIS A 119 3.61 10.38 -10.91
N LYS A 120 4.77 9.92 -11.39
CA LYS A 120 5.37 10.45 -12.61
C LYS A 120 4.44 10.26 -13.81
N ALA A 121 3.82 9.08 -13.95
CA ALA A 121 2.86 8.81 -15.02
C ALA A 121 1.63 9.74 -14.93
N MET A 122 1.11 9.96 -13.72
CA MET A 122 -0.02 10.87 -13.46
C MET A 122 0.30 12.35 -13.72
N ALA A 123 1.57 12.74 -13.59
CA ALA A 123 2.02 14.12 -13.84
C ALA A 123 2.26 14.43 -15.32
N LEU A 124 2.34 13.42 -16.19
CA LEU A 124 2.51 13.63 -17.62
C LEU A 124 1.17 14.06 -18.25
N PRO A 125 1.18 14.95 -19.26
CA PRO A 125 -0.02 15.30 -20.01
C PRO A 125 -0.63 14.03 -20.61
N VAL A 126 -1.95 13.89 -20.52
CA VAL A 126 -2.67 12.86 -21.27
C VAL A 126 -2.38 13.12 -22.76
N PRO A 127 -1.85 12.14 -23.50
CA PRO A 127 -1.49 12.34 -24.91
C PRO A 127 -2.71 12.85 -25.69
N ALA A 128 -2.55 14.00 -26.34
CA ALA A 128 -3.58 14.59 -27.18
C ALA A 128 -3.82 13.66 -28.39
N GLY A 129 -4.84 12.82 -28.30
CA GLY A 129 -5.20 11.83 -29.33
C GLY A 129 -5.64 10.47 -28.79
N GLY A 130 -5.41 10.17 -27.50
CA GLY A 130 -5.86 8.93 -26.86
C GLY A 130 -7.30 9.04 -26.34
N GLY A 131 -8.27 9.24 -27.22
CA GLY A 131 -9.68 9.14 -26.86
C GLY A 131 -10.00 7.72 -26.38
N GLY A 132 -10.25 7.54 -25.09
CA GLY A 132 -11.26 6.60 -24.60
C GLY A 132 -11.06 5.08 -24.81
N GLU A 133 -9.87 4.58 -25.16
CA GLU A 133 -9.63 3.14 -25.27
C GLU A 133 -8.49 2.71 -24.34
N GLY A 134 -8.82 2.36 -23.09
CA GLY A 134 -7.86 1.74 -22.16
C GLY A 134 -7.96 2.19 -20.71
N ALA A 135 -8.72 3.26 -20.40
CA ALA A 135 -9.10 3.51 -19.02
C ALA A 135 -9.91 2.29 -18.53
N PRO A 136 -9.53 1.63 -17.42
CA PRO A 136 -10.34 0.54 -16.88
C PRO A 136 -11.74 1.10 -16.66
N LYS A 137 -12.73 0.50 -17.33
CA LYS A 137 -14.12 0.82 -17.08
C LYS A 137 -14.36 0.62 -15.58
N PRO A 138 -14.86 1.62 -14.84
CA PRO A 138 -15.44 1.32 -13.54
C PRO A 138 -16.55 0.29 -13.78
N MET A 139 -16.46 -0.85 -13.10
CA MET A 139 -17.58 -1.80 -13.01
C MET A 139 -18.70 -1.20 -12.19
#